data_AF-A0A1Y5SZ05-F1
#
_entry.id   AF-A0A1Y5SZ05-F1
#
_cell.length_a   1.000
_cell.length_b   1.000
_cell.length_c   1.000
_cell.angle_alpha   90.00
_cell.angle_beta   90.00
_cell.angle_gamma   90.00
#
_symmetry.space_group_name_H-M   'P 1'
#
loop_
_entity.id
_entity.type
_entity.pdbx_description
1 polymer ?
#
loop_
_entity_poly.entity_id
_entity_poly.type
_entity_poly.pdbx_seq_one_letter_code
_entity_poly.pdbx_strand_id
1 'polypeptide(L)'
;MAKVRKEIIIRHSSRMANRMLQYLVAMELQRKFPDYLVCRFDIPEWGLKGPEAMNRRHLVPKIDVQRYDTVFIEEAMAAGHLDRIFIKSVCGNMAALPSREFANSLFDASHVAAYETGDDDIVIHVRLEDILEPGRHQHYGPLPLGFYEQVIRDSGKRPVFVGQMGSDWYSDMLRAAFPDALLLEGGSVLHDFETIRRAKHIIPAISTFSWMAAWLSEATSIHYPLSGLFHPLQRPGIDMMPRKDPRYRFYLFPERLWMATPEQQQELRAPFEARPLGPEEVEALHAQSAALWAPRLEAWRREFSEAMARFNADRAARVASAAE
;
A
#
# COMPACT_ATOMS: atom_id res chain seq x y z
N MET A 1 -22.88 -8.81 34.00
CA MET A 1 -23.08 -8.24 32.65
C MET A 1 -22.09 -8.90 31.69
N ALA A 2 -22.55 -9.46 30.56
CA ALA A 2 -21.64 -9.98 29.55
C ALA A 2 -20.79 -8.83 28.98
N LYS A 3 -19.46 -8.98 28.96
CA LYS A 3 -18.54 -7.97 28.40
C LYS A 3 -18.91 -7.75 26.93
N VAL A 4 -19.27 -6.52 26.56
CA VAL A 4 -19.56 -6.18 25.15
C VAL A 4 -18.28 -6.41 24.36
N ARG A 5 -18.27 -7.41 23.47
CA ARG A 5 -17.16 -7.71 22.57
C ARG A 5 -16.92 -6.51 21.66
N LYS A 6 -15.71 -5.93 21.72
CA LYS A 6 -15.28 -4.84 20.83
C LYS A 6 -14.65 -5.42 19.56
N GLU A 7 -14.91 -4.84 18.39
CA GLU A 7 -14.51 -5.41 17.09
C GLU A 7 -13.86 -4.39 16.15
N ILE A 8 -12.75 -4.77 15.53
CA ILE A 8 -12.20 -4.12 14.35
C ILE A 8 -12.55 -4.99 13.15
N ILE A 9 -13.35 -4.47 12.22
CA ILE A 9 -13.96 -5.27 11.16
C ILE A 9 -13.35 -4.88 9.82
N ILE A 10 -12.69 -5.82 9.16
CA ILE A 10 -12.13 -5.60 7.82
C ILE A 10 -13.22 -5.88 6.77
N ARG A 11 -13.35 -4.98 5.79
CA ARG A 11 -14.08 -5.25 4.56
C ARG A 11 -13.07 -5.55 3.46
N HIS A 12 -13.03 -6.80 3.02
CA HIS A 12 -12.02 -7.30 2.08
C HIS A 12 -11.88 -6.42 0.83
N SER A 13 -10.64 -5.99 0.59
CA SER A 13 -10.18 -5.63 -0.75
C SER A 13 -9.92 -6.89 -1.60
N SER A 14 -9.93 -6.78 -2.92
CA SER A 14 -9.79 -7.93 -3.82
C SER A 14 -8.38 -8.52 -3.86
N ARG A 15 -7.32 -7.70 -3.87
CA ARG A 15 -5.91 -8.13 -4.06
C ARG A 15 -5.15 -8.34 -2.74
N MET A 16 -4.21 -9.31 -2.72
CA MET A 16 -3.41 -9.73 -1.54
C MET A 16 -2.81 -8.56 -0.76
N ALA A 17 -1.98 -7.72 -1.38
CA ALA A 17 -1.29 -6.64 -0.67
C ALA A 17 -2.22 -5.58 -0.06
N ASN A 18 -3.37 -5.35 -0.68
CA ASN A 18 -4.38 -4.47 -0.09
C ASN A 18 -5.00 -5.08 1.16
N ARG A 19 -5.22 -6.40 1.18
CA ARG A 19 -5.70 -7.12 2.36
C ARG A 19 -4.64 -7.12 3.46
N MET A 20 -3.36 -7.27 3.10
CA MET A 20 -2.23 -7.14 4.04
C MET A 20 -2.19 -5.75 4.67
N LEU A 21 -2.33 -4.68 3.90
CA LEU A 21 -2.40 -3.30 4.45
C LEU A 21 -3.55 -3.14 5.45
N GLN A 22 -4.76 -3.58 5.08
CA GLN A 22 -5.92 -3.54 5.98
C GLN A 22 -5.67 -4.33 7.26
N TYR A 23 -5.06 -5.50 7.15
CA TYR A 23 -4.73 -6.36 8.27
C TYR A 23 -3.69 -5.73 9.18
N LEU A 24 -2.60 -5.18 8.65
CA LEU A 24 -1.57 -4.50 9.43
C LEU A 24 -2.13 -3.34 10.26
N VAL A 25 -2.99 -2.51 9.65
CA VAL A 25 -3.67 -1.42 10.37
C VAL A 25 -4.57 -1.97 11.48
N ALA A 26 -5.33 -3.03 11.20
CA ALA A 26 -6.19 -3.65 12.22
C ALA A 26 -5.39 -4.25 13.37
N MET A 27 -4.26 -4.91 13.07
CA MET A 27 -3.37 -5.50 14.06
C MET A 27 -2.67 -4.43 14.91
N GLU A 28 -2.28 -3.29 14.32
CA GLU A 28 -1.72 -2.17 15.08
C GLU A 28 -2.75 -1.57 16.05
N LEU A 29 -3.99 -1.38 15.59
CA LEU A 29 -5.09 -0.94 16.47
C LEU A 29 -5.36 -1.96 17.58
N GLN A 30 -5.38 -3.26 17.29
CA GLN A 30 -5.56 -4.30 18.31
C GLN A 30 -4.39 -4.31 19.31
N ARG A 31 -3.15 -4.12 18.85
CA ARG A 31 -1.98 -4.05 19.72
C ARG A 31 -2.07 -2.88 20.71
N LYS A 32 -2.56 -1.73 20.26
CA LYS A 32 -2.82 -0.55 21.11
C LYS A 32 -4.05 -0.72 22.01
N PHE A 33 -5.06 -1.45 21.56
CA PHE A 33 -6.32 -1.68 22.27
C PHE A 33 -6.67 -3.17 22.36
N PRO A 34 -6.04 -3.93 23.29
CA PRO A 34 -6.13 -5.40 23.36
C PRO A 34 -7.54 -5.96 23.58
N ASP A 35 -8.47 -5.14 24.07
CA ASP A 35 -9.88 -5.51 24.24
C ASP A 35 -10.65 -5.65 22.91
N TYR A 36 -10.08 -5.21 21.79
CA TYR A 36 -10.69 -5.34 20.47
C TYR A 36 -10.25 -6.63 19.77
N LEU A 37 -11.19 -7.27 19.10
CA LEU A 37 -10.92 -8.41 18.24
C LEU A 37 -10.95 -8.00 16.77
N VAL A 38 -9.92 -8.38 16.02
CA VAL A 38 -9.89 -8.23 14.55
C VAL A 38 -10.72 -9.33 13.89
N CYS A 39 -11.69 -8.94 13.08
CA CYS A 39 -12.66 -9.84 12.43
C CYS A 39 -12.62 -9.68 10.90
N ARG A 40 -13.07 -10.72 10.18
CA ARG A 40 -13.28 -10.73 8.72
C ARG A 40 -12.04 -10.37 7.89
N PHE A 41 -10.88 -10.91 8.27
CA PHE A 41 -9.73 -10.96 7.38
C PHE A 41 -9.61 -12.33 6.73
N ASP A 42 -9.12 -12.36 5.50
CA ASP A 42 -8.90 -13.58 4.70
C ASP A 42 -7.77 -13.28 3.71
N ILE A 43 -6.59 -13.78 4.02
CA ILE A 43 -5.37 -13.62 3.23
C ILE A 43 -4.82 -15.03 2.98
N PRO A 44 -5.43 -15.77 2.03
CA PRO A 44 -5.17 -17.18 1.84
C PRO A 44 -3.71 -17.47 1.46
N GLU A 45 -3.05 -16.54 0.77
CA GLU A 45 -1.63 -16.64 0.42
C GLU A 45 -0.72 -16.72 1.66
N TRP A 46 -1.18 -16.24 2.81
CA TRP A 46 -0.47 -16.28 4.10
C TRP A 46 -1.12 -17.26 5.08
N GLY A 47 -2.12 -18.03 4.67
CA GLY A 47 -2.87 -18.92 5.56
C GLY A 47 -3.66 -18.19 6.67
N LEU A 48 -3.89 -16.88 6.53
CA LEU A 48 -4.51 -16.05 7.56
C LEU A 48 -6.03 -15.95 7.33
N LYS A 49 -6.81 -16.35 8.34
CA LYS A 49 -8.26 -16.20 8.34
C LYS A 49 -8.79 -15.77 9.70
N GLY A 50 -9.60 -14.73 9.69
CA GLY A 50 -10.20 -14.14 10.88
C GLY A 50 -11.56 -14.72 11.21
N PRO A 51 -12.00 -14.57 12.47
CA PRO A 51 -13.37 -14.92 12.86
C PRO A 51 -14.38 -14.00 12.18
N GLU A 52 -15.62 -14.48 12.08
CA GLU A 52 -16.74 -13.63 11.68
C GLU A 52 -17.00 -12.52 12.72
N ALA A 53 -17.45 -11.38 12.22
CA ALA A 53 -17.95 -10.30 13.05
C ALA A 53 -19.39 -10.60 13.50
N MET A 54 -19.78 -10.11 14.68
CA MET A 54 -21.16 -10.22 15.13
C MET A 54 -22.12 -9.61 14.10
N ASN A 55 -23.16 -10.36 13.73
CA ASN A 55 -24.20 -9.86 12.83
C ASN A 55 -25.06 -8.83 13.56
N ARG A 56 -24.74 -7.55 13.39
CA ARG A 56 -25.55 -6.44 13.89
C ARG A 56 -25.76 -5.44 12.76
N ARG A 57 -27.02 -5.12 12.45
CA ARG A 57 -27.45 -4.32 11.28
C ARG A 57 -27.23 -2.80 11.42
N HIS A 58 -26.39 -2.34 12.35
CA HIS A 58 -26.31 -0.91 12.69
C HIS A 58 -25.21 -0.16 11.92
N LEU A 59 -25.37 1.16 11.86
CA LEU A 59 -24.37 2.10 11.34
C LEU A 59 -23.11 2.03 12.19
N VAL A 60 -21.99 1.60 11.61
CA VAL A 60 -20.71 1.54 12.31
C VAL A 60 -19.76 2.58 11.70
N PRO A 61 -19.04 3.37 12.52
CA PRO A 61 -18.01 4.27 12.03
C PRO A 61 -16.97 3.53 11.18
N LYS A 62 -16.50 4.17 10.10
CA LYS A 62 -15.68 3.52 9.08
C LYS A 62 -14.47 4.37 8.70
N ILE A 63 -13.33 3.70 8.54
CA ILE A 63 -12.15 4.20 7.86
C ILE A 63 -12.32 3.86 6.37
N ASP A 64 -12.80 4.82 5.59
CA ASP A 64 -13.08 4.67 4.15
C ASP A 64 -12.30 5.63 3.25
N VAL A 65 -11.33 6.34 3.82
CA VAL A 65 -10.31 7.12 3.11
C VAL A 65 -8.94 6.47 3.29
N GLN A 66 -8.01 6.71 2.37
CA GLN A 66 -6.67 6.11 2.39
C GLN A 66 -5.80 6.73 3.49
N ARG A 67 -5.71 8.07 3.50
CA ARG A 67 -5.06 8.87 4.55
C ARG A 67 -6.07 9.50 5.49
N TYR A 68 -5.98 9.15 6.77
CA TYR A 68 -6.88 9.57 7.84
C TYR A 68 -6.09 9.96 9.09
N ASP A 69 -6.76 10.55 10.06
CA ASP A 69 -6.15 10.91 11.34
C ASP A 69 -6.18 9.71 12.29
N THR A 70 -5.02 9.14 12.54
CA THR A 70 -4.85 7.99 13.44
C THR A 70 -5.05 8.38 14.89
N VAL A 71 -4.59 9.57 15.31
CA VAL A 71 -4.72 10.06 16.69
C VAL A 71 -6.19 10.21 17.05
N PHE A 72 -6.99 10.81 16.17
CA PHE A 72 -8.43 10.96 16.38
C PHE A 72 -9.16 9.61 16.56
N ILE A 73 -8.80 8.58 15.78
CA ILE A 73 -9.38 7.24 15.94
C ILE A 73 -8.95 6.61 17.27
N GLU A 74 -7.67 6.72 17.61
CA GLU A 74 -7.10 6.17 18.84
C GLU A 74 -7.73 6.80 20.08
N GLU A 75 -7.92 8.13 20.10
CA GLU A 75 -8.62 8.85 21.16
C GLU A 75 -10.07 8.39 21.31
N ALA A 76 -10.80 8.22 20.19
CA ALA A 76 -12.17 7.72 20.21
C ALA A 76 -12.28 6.27 20.74
N MET A 77 -11.30 5.41 20.40
CA MET A 77 -11.22 4.05 20.93
C MET A 77 -10.88 4.03 22.42
N ALA A 78 -9.93 4.86 22.87
CA ALA A 78 -9.52 4.99 24.26
C ALA A 78 -10.66 5.50 25.15
N ALA A 79 -11.44 6.47 24.66
CA ALA A 79 -12.61 7.02 25.35
C ALA A 79 -13.82 6.07 25.36
N GLY A 80 -13.75 4.90 24.71
CA GLY A 80 -14.86 3.93 24.65
C GLY A 80 -16.06 4.40 23.80
N HIS A 81 -15.84 5.43 22.96
CA HIS A 81 -16.83 5.91 21.99
C HIS A 81 -17.00 4.98 20.80
N LEU A 82 -16.05 4.05 20.63
CA LEU A 82 -16.11 2.98 19.67
C LEU A 82 -16.13 1.66 20.47
N ASP A 83 -17.08 0.79 20.14
CA ASP A 83 -16.92 -0.65 20.41
C ASP A 83 -16.82 -1.43 19.09
N ARG A 84 -17.06 -0.77 17.95
CA ARG A 84 -16.91 -1.33 16.61
C ARG A 84 -16.39 -0.27 15.65
N ILE A 85 -15.48 -0.67 14.77
CA ILE A 85 -14.98 0.17 13.68
C ILE A 85 -14.79 -0.68 12.41
N PHE A 86 -15.16 -0.14 11.25
CA PHE A 86 -14.92 -0.78 9.96
C PHE A 86 -13.69 -0.22 9.26
N ILE A 87 -12.82 -1.08 8.77
CA ILE A 87 -11.76 -0.73 7.82
C ILE A 87 -12.26 -1.10 6.42
N LYS A 88 -12.63 -0.08 5.64
CA LYS A 88 -13.11 -0.21 4.26
C LYS A 88 -12.06 0.19 3.23
N SER A 89 -11.20 1.13 3.58
CA SER A 89 -10.10 1.58 2.74
C SER A 89 -8.96 0.56 2.69
N VAL A 90 -8.06 0.71 1.72
CA VAL A 90 -6.78 -0.03 1.70
C VAL A 90 -5.80 0.50 2.75
N CYS A 91 -5.99 1.75 3.19
CA CYS A 91 -5.17 2.42 4.20
C CYS A 91 -3.72 2.65 3.77
N GLY A 92 -3.51 3.28 2.61
CA GLY A 92 -2.23 3.89 2.24
C GLY A 92 -1.90 5.11 3.11
N ASN A 93 -1.57 4.86 4.38
CA ASN A 93 -1.25 5.87 5.38
C ASN A 93 -0.10 5.37 6.26
N MET A 94 1.12 5.84 6.01
CA MET A 94 2.31 5.46 6.77
C MET A 94 2.15 5.62 8.29
N ALA A 95 1.39 6.63 8.75
CA ALA A 95 1.18 6.87 10.17
C ALA A 95 0.30 5.81 10.86
N ALA A 96 -0.45 5.01 10.08
CA ALA A 96 -1.34 3.97 10.58
C ALA A 96 -0.70 2.58 10.61
N LEU A 97 0.47 2.42 10.00
CA LEU A 97 1.14 1.13 9.92
C LEU A 97 1.94 0.86 11.21
N PRO A 98 2.05 -0.40 11.63
CA PRO A 98 2.92 -0.78 12.73
C PRO A 98 4.40 -0.64 12.37
N SER A 99 5.27 -0.94 13.34
CA SER A 99 6.69 -1.15 13.07
C SER A 99 6.90 -2.26 12.04
N ARG A 100 7.96 -2.13 11.23
CA ARG A 100 8.36 -3.15 10.25
C ARG A 100 8.61 -4.52 10.90
N GLU A 101 9.23 -4.53 12.08
CA GLU A 101 9.49 -5.76 12.84
C GLU A 101 8.20 -6.49 13.18
N PHE A 102 7.22 -5.77 13.75
CA PHE A 102 5.90 -6.35 14.04
C PHE A 102 5.21 -6.80 12.75
N ALA A 103 5.26 -6.00 11.69
CA ALA A 103 4.66 -6.37 10.41
C ALA A 103 5.28 -7.64 9.82
N ASN A 104 6.60 -7.79 9.84
CA ASN A 104 7.29 -9.00 9.38
C ASN A 104 6.92 -10.24 10.22
N SER A 105 6.71 -10.08 11.53
CA SER A 105 6.29 -11.20 12.40
C SER A 105 4.92 -11.79 12.06
N LEU A 106 4.08 -11.04 11.34
CA LEU A 106 2.73 -11.47 10.93
C LEU A 106 2.73 -12.25 9.60
N PHE A 107 3.83 -12.23 8.85
CA PHE A 107 3.93 -12.74 7.49
C PHE A 107 5.16 -13.65 7.34
N ASP A 108 5.08 -14.85 7.91
CA ASP A 108 6.12 -15.89 7.74
C ASP A 108 5.99 -16.58 6.38
N ALA A 109 6.99 -16.37 5.54
CA ALA A 109 7.14 -17.01 4.23
C ALA A 109 8.44 -17.80 4.11
N SER A 110 9.04 -18.25 5.22
CA SER A 110 10.27 -19.06 5.21
C SER A 110 10.18 -20.31 4.32
N HIS A 111 8.99 -20.87 4.16
CA HIS A 111 8.69 -22.05 3.35
C HIS A 111 8.41 -21.74 1.86
N VAL A 112 8.26 -20.47 1.50
CA VAL A 112 7.91 -20.06 0.14
C VAL A 112 9.16 -20.05 -0.74
N ALA A 113 9.08 -20.75 -1.87
CA ALA A 113 10.09 -20.66 -2.92
C ALA A 113 10.06 -19.29 -3.59
N ALA A 114 11.24 -18.72 -3.81
CA ALA A 114 11.45 -17.44 -4.47
C ALA A 114 12.73 -17.53 -5.30
N TYR A 115 12.90 -16.64 -6.28
CA TYR A 115 14.18 -16.52 -6.96
C TYR A 115 15.25 -16.02 -5.98
N GLU A 116 16.39 -16.71 -5.97
CA GLU A 116 17.55 -16.34 -5.15
C GLU A 116 18.33 -15.23 -5.83
N THR A 117 18.12 -14.00 -5.38
CA THR A 117 18.84 -12.83 -5.91
C THR A 117 20.27 -12.77 -5.38
N GLY A 118 21.23 -12.52 -6.25
CA GLY A 118 22.61 -12.21 -5.88
C GLY A 118 22.79 -10.76 -5.41
N ASP A 119 23.99 -10.46 -4.89
CA ASP A 119 24.36 -9.12 -4.43
C ASP A 119 24.44 -8.09 -5.55
N ASP A 120 24.65 -8.57 -6.78
CA ASP A 120 24.74 -7.74 -7.98
C ASP A 120 23.42 -7.59 -8.72
N ASP A 121 22.35 -8.23 -8.25
CA ASP A 121 21.04 -8.12 -8.89
C ASP A 121 20.25 -6.91 -8.36
N ILE A 122 19.50 -6.28 -9.26
CA ILE A 122 18.44 -5.34 -8.91
C ILE A 122 17.09 -5.89 -9.40
N VAL A 123 16.20 -6.17 -8.45
CA VAL A 123 14.87 -6.69 -8.75
C VAL A 123 13.93 -5.55 -9.10
N ILE A 124 13.35 -5.63 -10.29
CA ILE A 124 12.46 -4.62 -10.86
C ILE A 124 11.08 -5.25 -11.01
N HIS A 125 10.13 -4.79 -10.20
CA HIS A 125 8.76 -5.26 -10.34
C HIS A 125 8.08 -4.59 -11.53
N VAL A 126 7.45 -5.39 -12.39
CA VAL A 126 6.68 -4.93 -13.55
C VAL A 126 5.19 -5.18 -13.29
N ARG A 127 4.43 -4.09 -13.20
CA ARG A 127 2.97 -4.10 -13.01
C ARG A 127 2.33 -3.75 -14.35
N LEU A 128 1.53 -4.64 -14.93
CA LEU A 128 0.83 -4.43 -16.19
C LEU A 128 -0.66 -4.78 -16.04
N GLU A 129 -1.11 -5.94 -16.53
CA GLU A 129 -2.53 -6.34 -16.59
C GLU A 129 -3.43 -5.17 -17.03
N ASP A 130 -4.39 -4.81 -16.18
CA ASP A 130 -5.46 -3.88 -16.46
C ASP A 130 -5.02 -2.42 -16.57
N ILE A 131 -3.75 -2.11 -16.29
CA ILE A 131 -3.22 -0.76 -16.51
C ILE A 131 -2.90 -0.50 -17.98
N LEU A 132 -2.75 -1.55 -18.79
CA LEU A 132 -2.53 -1.40 -20.23
C LEU A 132 -3.83 -1.10 -20.98
N GLU A 133 -4.98 -1.27 -20.33
CA GLU A 133 -6.29 -0.97 -20.90
C GLU A 133 -6.55 0.54 -20.94
N PRO A 134 -6.87 1.13 -22.11
CA PRO A 134 -7.07 2.57 -22.24
C PRO A 134 -8.11 3.15 -21.28
N GLY A 135 -7.73 4.21 -20.59
CA GLY A 135 -8.59 4.95 -19.65
C GLY A 135 -9.02 4.19 -18.39
N ARG A 136 -8.60 2.94 -18.19
CA ARG A 136 -9.02 2.14 -17.04
C ARG A 136 -8.45 2.66 -15.71
N HIS A 137 -7.22 3.17 -15.72
CA HIS A 137 -6.58 3.74 -14.52
C HIS A 137 -5.82 5.02 -14.80
N GLN A 138 -6.34 6.16 -14.30
CA GLN A 138 -5.75 7.47 -14.55
C GLN A 138 -4.49 7.79 -13.72
N HIS A 139 -4.31 7.14 -12.58
CA HIS A 139 -3.20 7.43 -11.66
C HIS A 139 -2.25 6.25 -11.51
N TYR A 140 -2.22 5.36 -12.49
CA TYR A 140 -1.60 4.05 -12.34
C TYR A 140 -1.22 3.55 -13.73
N GLY A 141 0.07 3.63 -14.06
CA GLY A 141 0.61 3.26 -15.37
C GLY A 141 2.02 2.69 -15.25
N PRO A 142 2.56 2.10 -16.33
CA PRO A 142 3.93 1.61 -16.34
C PRO A 142 4.94 2.74 -16.12
N LEU A 143 6.09 2.40 -15.54
CA LEU A 143 7.21 3.34 -15.43
C LEU A 143 7.93 3.44 -16.79
N PRO A 144 8.50 4.60 -17.15
CA PRO A 144 9.34 4.72 -18.35
C PRO A 144 10.56 3.80 -18.28
N LEU A 145 10.97 3.22 -19.41
CA LEU A 145 12.16 2.37 -19.50
C LEU A 145 13.44 3.13 -19.16
N GLY A 146 13.51 4.42 -19.56
CA GLY A 146 14.64 5.29 -19.24
C GLY A 146 14.91 5.40 -17.74
N PHE A 147 13.90 5.22 -16.88
CA PHE A 147 14.11 5.20 -15.43
C PHE A 147 14.87 3.94 -14.99
N TYR A 148 14.50 2.78 -15.53
CA TYR A 148 15.24 1.54 -15.27
C TYR A 148 16.66 1.65 -15.80
N GLU A 149 16.84 2.12 -17.03
CA GLU A 149 18.16 2.34 -17.65
C GLU A 149 19.06 3.23 -16.78
N GLN A 150 18.53 4.36 -16.31
CA GLN A 150 19.27 5.26 -15.43
C GLN A 150 19.69 4.53 -14.14
N VAL A 151 18.76 3.89 -13.44
CA VAL A 151 19.06 3.24 -12.16
C VAL A 151 20.05 2.09 -12.33
N ILE A 152 19.90 1.29 -13.39
CA ILE A 152 20.80 0.18 -13.73
C ILE A 152 22.21 0.73 -13.99
N ARG A 153 22.33 1.76 -14.83
CA ARG A 153 23.60 2.41 -15.15
C ARG A 153 24.28 2.99 -13.91
N ASP A 154 23.53 3.73 -13.09
CA ASP A 154 24.07 4.44 -11.93
C ASP A 154 24.46 3.48 -10.79
N SER A 155 23.79 2.32 -10.70
CA SER A 155 24.07 1.31 -9.66
C SER A 155 25.05 0.22 -10.10
N GLY A 156 25.24 0.03 -11.41
CA GLY A 156 26.02 -1.08 -11.98
C GLY A 156 25.41 -2.46 -11.74
N LYS A 157 24.14 -2.53 -11.35
CA LYS A 157 23.45 -3.79 -11.00
C LYS A 157 22.84 -4.48 -12.21
N ARG A 158 22.78 -5.81 -12.18
CA ARG A 158 22.16 -6.64 -13.20
C ARG A 158 20.63 -6.63 -13.03
N PRO A 159 19.85 -6.22 -14.05
CA PRO A 159 18.40 -6.18 -13.92
C PRO A 159 17.77 -7.58 -13.91
N VAL A 160 16.90 -7.79 -12.92
CA VAL A 160 16.02 -8.96 -12.81
C VAL A 160 14.57 -8.46 -12.78
N PHE A 161 13.84 -8.63 -13.88
CA PHE A 161 12.44 -8.24 -13.96
C PHE A 161 11.54 -9.35 -13.43
N VAL A 162 10.55 -8.99 -12.60
CA VAL A 162 9.59 -9.92 -12.00
C VAL A 162 8.19 -9.33 -12.03
N GLY A 163 7.17 -10.18 -12.15
CA GLY A 163 5.76 -9.78 -12.10
C GLY A 163 5.03 -10.08 -13.41
N GLN A 164 4.21 -9.13 -13.85
CA GLN A 164 3.14 -9.39 -14.81
C GLN A 164 3.58 -9.16 -16.25
N MET A 165 4.64 -9.83 -16.68
CA MET A 165 5.13 -9.80 -18.05
C MET A 165 4.46 -10.89 -18.89
N GLY A 166 4.26 -10.62 -20.19
CA GLY A 166 3.60 -11.54 -21.09
C GLY A 166 3.72 -11.12 -22.56
N SER A 167 2.69 -11.43 -23.34
CA SER A 167 2.60 -11.08 -24.76
C SER A 167 1.86 -9.75 -24.95
N ASP A 168 2.46 -8.67 -24.47
CA ASP A 168 1.94 -7.31 -24.56
C ASP A 168 3.02 -6.32 -25.00
N TRP A 169 2.59 -5.14 -25.47
CA TRP A 169 3.47 -4.14 -26.08
C TRP A 169 4.53 -3.60 -25.11
N TYR A 170 4.27 -3.57 -23.80
CA TYR A 170 5.23 -3.06 -22.82
C TYR A 170 6.26 -4.14 -22.47
N SER A 171 5.82 -5.39 -22.35
CA SER A 171 6.71 -6.55 -22.21
C SER A 171 7.65 -6.68 -23.41
N ASP A 172 7.17 -6.47 -24.63
CA ASP A 172 8.01 -6.48 -25.84
C ASP A 172 9.02 -5.33 -25.84
N MET A 173 8.60 -4.14 -25.40
CA MET A 173 9.52 -3.01 -25.22
C MET A 173 10.60 -3.30 -24.18
N LEU A 174 10.25 -3.93 -23.05
CA LEU A 174 11.20 -4.36 -22.03
C LEU A 174 12.24 -5.33 -22.59
N ARG A 175 11.80 -6.39 -23.28
CA ARG A 175 12.71 -7.39 -23.88
C ARG A 175 13.66 -6.76 -24.90
N ALA A 176 13.18 -5.80 -25.69
CA ALA A 176 14.00 -5.11 -26.67
C ALA A 176 15.05 -4.18 -26.03
N ALA A 177 14.69 -3.48 -24.95
CA ALA A 177 15.58 -2.54 -24.27
C ALA A 177 16.61 -3.23 -23.36
N PHE A 178 16.26 -4.40 -22.81
CA PHE A 178 17.09 -5.13 -21.85
C PHE A 178 17.31 -6.59 -22.28
N PRO A 179 17.99 -6.85 -23.42
CA PRO A 179 18.16 -8.20 -23.95
C PRO A 179 18.97 -9.13 -23.03
N ASP A 180 19.84 -8.57 -22.20
CA ASP A 180 20.68 -9.31 -21.25
C ASP A 180 20.08 -9.41 -19.84
N ALA A 181 18.87 -8.87 -19.62
CA ALA A 181 18.20 -8.96 -18.33
C ALA A 181 17.61 -10.35 -18.10
N LEU A 182 17.49 -10.72 -16.83
CA LEU A 182 16.72 -11.90 -16.45
C LEU A 182 15.24 -11.51 -16.30
N LEU A 183 14.36 -12.17 -17.05
CA LEU A 183 12.91 -11.99 -16.94
C LEU A 183 12.32 -13.23 -16.26
N LEU A 184 11.80 -13.06 -15.05
CA LEU A 184 11.13 -14.10 -14.28
C LEU A 184 9.65 -14.14 -14.66
N GLU A 185 9.29 -15.03 -15.58
CA GLU A 185 7.92 -15.21 -16.05
C GLU A 185 7.27 -16.44 -15.37
N GLY A 186 5.96 -16.37 -15.12
CA GLY A 186 5.17 -17.53 -14.66
C GLY A 186 5.23 -17.86 -13.17
N GLY A 187 5.74 -16.94 -12.32
CA GLY A 187 5.72 -17.08 -10.87
C GLY A 187 4.32 -17.01 -10.26
N SER A 188 4.14 -17.63 -9.08
CA SER A 188 2.94 -17.39 -8.28
C SER A 188 2.99 -16.01 -7.62
N VAL A 189 1.84 -15.48 -7.18
CA VAL A 189 1.76 -14.19 -6.48
C VAL A 189 2.70 -14.14 -5.27
N LEU A 190 2.81 -15.23 -4.52
CA LEU A 190 3.66 -15.28 -3.33
C LEU A 190 5.14 -15.48 -3.69
N HIS A 191 5.44 -16.22 -4.77
CA HIS A 191 6.80 -16.34 -5.32
C HIS A 191 7.36 -14.97 -5.72
N ASP A 192 6.58 -14.18 -6.46
CA ASP A 192 7.01 -12.85 -6.92
C ASP A 192 7.12 -11.87 -5.75
N PHE A 193 6.20 -11.95 -4.80
CA PHE A 193 6.24 -11.13 -3.59
C PHE A 193 7.52 -11.40 -2.78
N GLU A 194 7.85 -12.67 -2.58
CA GLU A 194 9.05 -13.07 -1.84
C GLU A 194 10.34 -12.79 -2.61
N THR A 195 10.32 -12.91 -3.94
CA THR A 195 11.45 -12.51 -4.79
C THR A 195 11.77 -11.03 -4.58
N ILE A 196 10.76 -10.16 -4.56
CA ILE A 196 10.95 -8.74 -4.27
C ILE A 196 11.38 -8.54 -2.81
N ARG A 197 10.70 -9.18 -1.84
CA ARG A 197 10.96 -9.00 -0.40
C ARG A 197 12.38 -9.44 0.01
N ARG A 198 12.96 -10.43 -0.67
CA ARG A 198 14.30 -10.97 -0.36
C ARG A 198 15.43 -10.25 -1.11
N ALA A 199 15.11 -9.42 -2.10
CA ALA A 199 16.09 -8.73 -2.91
C ALA A 199 16.87 -7.66 -2.11
N LYS A 200 18.17 -7.53 -2.40
CA LYS A 200 19.03 -6.48 -1.82
C LYS A 200 18.83 -5.11 -2.46
N HIS A 201 18.49 -5.08 -3.74
CA HIS A 201 18.23 -3.85 -4.49
C HIS A 201 16.90 -3.96 -5.21
N ILE A 202 16.02 -2.97 -5.02
CA ILE A 202 14.62 -3.05 -5.49
C ILE A 202 14.25 -1.78 -6.26
N ILE A 203 13.56 -1.95 -7.39
CA ILE A 203 12.73 -0.93 -8.03
C ILE A 203 11.27 -1.39 -7.97
N PRO A 204 10.44 -0.86 -7.07
CA PRO A 204 9.02 -1.20 -7.05
C PRO A 204 8.28 -0.50 -8.19
N ALA A 205 7.32 -1.18 -8.80
CA ALA A 205 6.33 -0.52 -9.65
C ALA A 205 5.44 0.44 -8.84
N ILE A 206 4.66 1.26 -9.54
CA ILE A 206 3.49 1.92 -8.95
C ILE A 206 2.46 0.82 -8.66
N SER A 207 2.57 0.21 -7.49
CA SER A 207 1.73 -0.91 -7.04
C SER A 207 1.84 -1.12 -5.53
N THR A 208 0.70 -1.25 -4.86
CA THR A 208 0.66 -1.61 -3.43
C THR A 208 1.31 -2.97 -3.17
N PHE A 209 1.35 -3.85 -4.16
CA PHE A 209 2.02 -5.16 -4.08
C PHE A 209 3.54 -5.04 -3.92
N SER A 210 4.22 -4.41 -4.89
CA SER A 210 5.67 -4.21 -4.80
C SER A 210 6.05 -3.23 -3.72
N TRP A 211 5.17 -2.27 -3.41
CA TRP A 211 5.34 -1.41 -2.25
C TRP A 211 5.42 -2.21 -0.95
N MET A 212 4.46 -3.11 -0.71
CA MET A 212 4.41 -3.90 0.52
C MET A 212 5.61 -4.85 0.61
N ALA A 213 5.96 -5.53 -0.49
CA ALA A 213 7.13 -6.39 -0.53
C ALA A 213 8.43 -5.62 -0.22
N ALA A 214 8.63 -4.46 -0.85
CA ALA A 214 9.78 -3.60 -0.59
C ALA A 214 9.78 -3.07 0.86
N TRP A 215 8.62 -2.64 1.37
CA TRP A 215 8.51 -2.12 2.73
C TRP A 215 8.73 -3.18 3.80
N LEU A 216 8.48 -4.47 3.53
CA LEU A 216 8.79 -5.58 4.43
C LEU A 216 10.22 -6.15 4.24
N SER A 217 10.88 -5.86 3.12
CA SER A 217 12.20 -6.42 2.76
C SER A 217 13.32 -6.10 3.74
N GLU A 218 14.47 -6.78 3.68
CA GLU A 218 15.72 -6.29 4.31
C GLU A 218 16.66 -5.68 3.26
N ALA A 219 16.10 -5.07 2.21
CA ALA A 219 16.88 -4.50 1.11
C ALA A 219 17.91 -3.48 1.61
N THR A 220 19.00 -3.33 0.87
CA THR A 220 19.99 -2.26 1.08
C THR A 220 19.58 -0.98 0.38
N SER A 221 18.93 -1.06 -0.79
CA SER A 221 18.43 0.12 -1.49
C SER A 221 17.11 -0.13 -2.22
N ILE A 222 16.20 0.83 -2.12
CA ILE A 222 14.89 0.82 -2.76
C ILE A 222 14.76 2.11 -3.57
N HIS A 223 14.76 1.99 -4.91
CA HIS A 223 14.65 3.12 -5.83
C HIS A 223 13.17 3.41 -6.09
N TYR A 224 12.61 4.32 -5.29
CA TYR A 224 11.19 4.51 -5.14
C TYR A 224 10.64 5.61 -6.07
N PRO A 225 9.81 5.26 -7.07
CA PRO A 225 9.23 6.25 -7.97
C PRO A 225 8.03 6.97 -7.32
N LEU A 226 8.13 8.29 -7.19
CA LEU A 226 7.01 9.17 -6.82
C LEU A 226 6.24 9.53 -8.10
N SER A 227 5.37 8.62 -8.56
CA SER A 227 4.55 8.77 -9.76
C SER A 227 3.12 8.27 -9.53
N GLY A 228 2.15 8.86 -10.24
CA GLY A 228 0.74 8.43 -10.22
C GLY A 228 0.18 8.30 -8.81
N LEU A 229 -0.18 7.07 -8.42
CA LEU A 229 -0.75 6.72 -7.12
C LEU A 229 0.15 7.11 -5.94
N PHE A 230 1.47 7.07 -6.15
CA PHE A 230 2.48 7.40 -5.15
C PHE A 230 3.01 8.82 -5.28
N HIS A 231 2.53 9.59 -6.26
CA HIS A 231 2.91 10.99 -6.38
C HIS A 231 2.16 11.83 -5.32
N PRO A 232 2.87 12.46 -4.38
CA PRO A 232 2.25 13.08 -3.20
C PRO A 232 1.40 14.31 -3.52
N LEU A 233 1.70 15.04 -4.60
CA LEU A 233 0.87 16.18 -5.06
C LEU A 233 -0.31 15.76 -5.95
N GLN A 234 -0.13 14.75 -6.80
CA GLN A 234 -1.21 14.20 -7.64
C GLN A 234 -2.26 13.41 -6.83
N ARG A 235 -1.83 12.71 -5.76
CA ARG A 235 -2.68 11.87 -4.91
C ARG A 235 -2.44 12.13 -3.42
N PRO A 236 -2.72 13.35 -2.91
CA PRO A 236 -2.38 13.75 -1.53
C PRO A 236 -3.15 12.99 -0.44
N GLY A 237 -4.26 12.34 -0.82
CA GLY A 237 -5.02 11.45 0.03
C GLY A 237 -4.39 10.08 0.27
N ILE A 238 -3.20 9.81 -0.27
CA ILE A 238 -2.41 8.59 -0.06
C ILE A 238 -1.04 9.01 0.45
N ASP A 239 -0.60 8.40 1.55
CA ASP A 239 0.74 8.56 2.11
C ASP A 239 1.38 7.17 2.27
N MET A 240 2.23 6.83 1.30
CA MET A 240 2.96 5.57 1.26
C MET A 240 4.47 5.82 1.12
N MET A 241 4.96 6.96 1.66
CA MET A 241 6.37 7.36 1.61
C MET A 241 7.07 7.02 2.93
N PRO A 242 7.97 6.02 2.98
CA PRO A 242 8.72 5.68 4.21
C PRO A 242 9.87 6.67 4.46
N ARG A 243 9.54 7.94 4.73
CA ARG A 243 10.50 9.06 4.75
C ARG A 243 11.67 8.91 5.73
N LYS A 244 11.45 8.15 6.80
CA LYS A 244 12.46 7.90 7.85
C LYS A 244 13.33 6.67 7.56
N ASP A 245 13.08 5.98 6.45
CA ASP A 245 13.78 4.76 6.09
C ASP A 245 14.92 5.08 5.10
N PRO A 246 16.20 4.97 5.53
CA PRO A 246 17.34 5.39 4.72
C PRO A 246 17.57 4.53 3.47
N ARG A 247 16.89 3.39 3.37
CA ARG A 247 16.98 2.52 2.18
C ARG A 247 16.29 3.12 0.98
N TYR A 248 15.33 4.02 1.20
CA TYR A 248 14.52 4.61 0.14
C TYR A 248 15.24 5.78 -0.53
N ARG A 249 15.38 5.68 -1.85
CA ARG A 249 15.85 6.75 -2.74
C ARG A 249 14.66 7.19 -3.57
N PHE A 250 14.16 8.41 -3.35
CA PHE A 250 12.92 8.89 -3.97
C PHE A 250 13.21 9.60 -5.30
N TYR A 251 12.51 9.22 -6.36
CA TYR A 251 12.61 9.84 -7.68
C TYR A 251 11.29 10.52 -8.03
N LEU A 252 11.29 11.84 -8.18
CA LEU A 252 10.08 12.58 -8.52
C LEU A 252 9.82 12.53 -10.01
N PHE A 253 8.63 12.05 -10.38
CA PHE A 253 8.14 12.08 -11.76
C PHE A 253 7.22 13.28 -11.97
N PRO A 254 7.10 13.79 -13.20
CA PRO A 254 6.03 14.73 -13.52
C PRO A 254 4.65 14.15 -13.23
N GLU A 255 3.71 15.00 -12.84
CA GLU A 255 2.31 14.61 -12.73
C GLU A 255 1.77 14.18 -14.10
N ARG A 256 1.14 13.01 -14.15
CA ARG A 256 0.64 12.43 -15.40
C ARG A 256 -0.64 11.67 -15.17
N LEU A 257 -1.66 11.93 -16.00
CA LEU A 257 -2.84 11.07 -16.10
C LEU A 257 -2.61 9.99 -17.14
N TRP A 258 -2.58 8.73 -16.71
CA TRP A 258 -2.36 7.60 -17.59
C TRP A 258 -3.66 7.20 -18.31
N MET A 259 -3.61 7.21 -19.64
CA MET A 259 -4.72 6.85 -20.52
C MET A 259 -4.34 5.73 -21.50
N ALA A 260 -3.08 5.27 -21.46
CA ALA A 260 -2.51 4.28 -22.37
C ALA A 260 -2.65 4.62 -23.86
N THR A 261 -2.65 5.92 -24.20
CA THR A 261 -2.67 6.35 -25.62
C THR A 261 -1.36 6.00 -26.31
N PRO A 262 -1.34 5.84 -27.65
CA PRO A 262 -0.11 5.56 -28.39
C PRO A 262 1.03 6.55 -28.10
N GLU A 263 0.71 7.83 -27.92
CA GLU A 263 1.68 8.88 -27.58
C GLU A 263 2.30 8.60 -26.20
N GLN A 264 1.47 8.30 -25.20
CA GLN A 264 1.95 7.95 -23.86
C GLN A 264 2.73 6.63 -23.84
N GLN A 265 2.40 5.68 -24.71
CA GLN A 265 3.20 4.45 -24.88
C GLN A 265 4.57 4.77 -25.46
N GLN A 266 4.65 5.69 -26.43
CA GLN A 266 5.92 6.15 -27.00
C GLN A 266 6.78 6.91 -25.98
N GLU A 267 6.17 7.75 -25.14
CA GLU A 267 6.84 8.47 -24.05
C GLU A 267 7.54 7.54 -23.06
N LEU A 268 7.07 6.28 -22.89
CA LEU A 268 7.74 5.32 -22.01
C LEU A 268 9.13 4.90 -22.50
N ARG A 269 9.48 5.21 -23.76
CA ARG A 269 10.83 5.02 -24.33
C ARG A 269 11.72 6.25 -24.18
N ALA A 270 11.16 7.38 -23.76
CA ALA A 270 11.93 8.60 -23.65
C ALA A 270 13.02 8.43 -22.58
N PRO A 271 14.20 9.04 -22.78
CA PRO A 271 15.21 9.14 -21.75
C PRO A 271 14.60 9.73 -20.48
N PHE A 272 14.98 9.19 -19.33
CA PHE A 272 14.61 9.71 -18.04
C PHE A 272 15.88 10.13 -17.32
N GLU A 273 15.91 11.38 -16.88
CA GLU A 273 17.00 11.91 -16.07
C GLU A 273 16.40 12.59 -14.86
N ALA A 274 16.42 11.89 -13.72
CA ALA A 274 16.09 12.50 -12.44
C ALA A 274 17.10 12.07 -11.38
N ARG A 275 17.61 13.04 -10.62
CA ARG A 275 18.35 12.72 -9.40
C ARG A 275 17.38 12.28 -8.29
N PRO A 276 17.85 11.46 -7.35
CA PRO A 276 17.11 11.25 -6.11
C PRO A 276 16.88 12.57 -5.38
N LEU A 277 15.72 12.70 -4.74
CA LEU A 277 15.43 13.79 -3.82
C LEU A 277 16.26 13.64 -2.54
N GLY A 278 16.77 14.76 -2.04
CA GLY A 278 17.36 14.83 -0.71
C GLY A 278 16.30 14.78 0.40
N PRO A 279 16.69 14.50 1.66
CA PRO A 279 15.75 14.39 2.78
C PRO A 279 14.85 15.63 2.96
N GLU A 280 15.42 16.84 2.84
CA GLU A 280 14.66 18.09 2.99
C GLU A 280 13.60 18.26 1.89
N GLU A 281 13.90 17.85 0.66
CA GLU A 281 12.96 17.90 -0.46
C GLU A 281 11.81 16.91 -0.25
N VAL A 282 12.12 15.71 0.27
CA VAL A 282 11.13 14.69 0.62
C VAL A 282 10.20 15.18 1.72
N GLU A 283 10.73 15.82 2.75
CA GLU A 283 9.94 16.41 3.85
C GLU A 283 9.06 17.57 3.35
N ALA A 284 9.61 18.49 2.55
CA ALA A 284 8.86 19.60 1.99
C ALA A 284 7.69 19.10 1.11
N LEU A 285 7.95 18.09 0.28
CA LEU A 285 6.94 17.49 -0.58
C LEU A 285 5.82 16.79 0.21
N HIS A 286 6.17 16.12 1.31
CA HIS A 286 5.19 15.51 2.22
C HIS A 286 4.34 16.55 2.94
N ALA A 287 4.96 17.64 3.42
CA ALA A 287 4.26 18.74 4.06
C ALA A 287 3.28 19.42 3.10
N GLN A 288 3.68 19.66 1.85
CA GLN A 288 2.81 20.20 0.81
C GLN A 288 1.62 19.28 0.52
N SER A 289 1.87 17.97 0.39
CA SER A 289 0.81 16.97 0.23
C SER A 289 -0.16 16.94 1.42
N ALA A 290 0.35 17.05 2.65
CA ALA A 290 -0.47 17.12 3.86
C ALA A 290 -1.37 18.37 3.85
N ALA A 291 -0.83 19.52 3.48
CA ALA A 291 -1.59 20.77 3.36
C ALA A 291 -2.71 20.67 2.31
N LEU A 292 -2.43 20.05 1.14
CA LEU A 292 -3.45 19.79 0.11
C LEU A 292 -4.57 18.85 0.60
N TRP A 293 -4.25 17.88 1.46
CA TRP A 293 -5.23 16.94 2.00
C TRP A 293 -6.03 17.47 3.20
N ALA A 294 -5.53 18.48 3.90
CA ALA A 294 -6.09 18.94 5.17
C ALA A 294 -7.61 19.26 5.13
N PRO A 295 -8.16 19.98 4.13
CA PRO A 295 -9.60 20.25 4.08
C PRO A 295 -10.45 18.98 3.96
N ARG A 296 -9.96 17.97 3.22
CA ARG A 296 -10.66 16.69 3.07
C ARG A 296 -10.55 15.85 4.33
N LEU A 297 -9.42 15.91 5.03
CA LEU A 297 -9.24 15.26 6.32
C LEU A 297 -10.21 15.85 7.38
N GLU A 298 -10.36 17.16 7.43
CA GLU A 298 -11.33 17.82 8.31
C GLU A 298 -12.78 17.43 7.99
N ALA A 299 -13.14 17.39 6.70
CA ALA A 299 -14.45 16.92 6.27
C ALA A 299 -14.71 15.48 6.72
N TRP A 300 -13.72 14.59 6.53
CA TRP A 300 -13.81 13.21 6.99
C TRP A 300 -13.96 13.11 8.51
N ARG A 301 -13.22 13.90 9.30
CA ARG A 301 -13.36 13.92 10.77
C ARG A 301 -14.78 14.29 11.21
N ARG A 302 -15.42 15.27 10.55
CA ARG A 302 -16.82 15.64 10.82
C ARG A 302 -17.76 14.48 10.49
N GLU A 303 -17.67 13.92 9.29
CA GLU A 303 -18.49 12.78 8.85
C GLU A 303 -18.34 11.58 9.80
N PHE A 304 -17.11 11.29 10.24
CA PHE A 304 -16.82 10.22 11.19
C PHE A 304 -17.41 10.51 12.57
N SER A 305 -17.27 11.73 13.08
CA SER A 305 -17.83 12.16 14.37
C SER A 305 -19.35 12.01 14.42
N GLU A 306 -20.04 12.43 13.34
CA GLU A 306 -21.48 12.25 13.22
C GLU A 306 -21.88 10.77 13.19
N ALA A 307 -21.15 9.94 12.44
CA ALA A 307 -21.40 8.50 12.40
C ALA A 307 -21.21 7.86 13.79
N MET A 308 -20.19 8.30 14.54
CA MET A 308 -19.92 7.87 15.90
C MET A 308 -21.01 8.32 16.88
N ALA A 309 -21.51 9.56 16.77
CA ALA A 309 -22.61 10.05 17.60
C ALA A 309 -23.89 9.23 17.37
N ARG A 310 -24.26 8.99 16.11
CA ARG A 310 -25.39 8.11 15.75
C ARG A 310 -25.22 6.71 16.30
N PHE A 311 -24.01 6.15 16.18
CA PHE A 311 -23.67 4.83 16.70
C PHE A 311 -23.85 4.74 18.22
N ASN A 312 -23.36 5.74 18.96
CA ASN A 312 -23.48 5.78 20.43
C ASN A 312 -24.92 6.00 20.91
N ALA A 313 -25.72 6.79 20.20
CA ALA A 313 -27.15 6.96 20.50
C ALA A 313 -27.91 5.63 20.33
N ASP A 314 -27.68 4.91 19.23
CA ASP A 314 -28.27 3.58 18.98
C ASP A 314 -27.80 2.54 20.03
N ARG A 315 -26.54 2.63 20.49
CA ARG A 315 -26.04 1.79 21.59
C ARG A 315 -26.75 2.09 22.90
N ALA A 316 -26.91 3.37 23.27
CA ALA A 316 -27.58 3.78 24.50
C ALA A 316 -29.04 3.33 24.54
N ALA A 317 -29.77 3.50 23.42
CA ALA A 317 -31.15 3.05 23.30
C ALA A 317 -31.30 1.54 23.57
N ARG A 318 -30.37 0.72 23.08
CA ARG A 318 -30.38 -0.74 23.31
C ARG A 318 -30.09 -1.14 24.75
N VAL A 319 -29.17 -0.45 25.41
CA VAL A 319 -28.89 -0.71 26.83
C VAL A 319 -30.12 -0.38 27.67
N ALA A 320 -30.85 0.68 27.34
CA ALA A 320 -32.11 1.00 27.99
C ALA A 320 -33.18 -0.08 27.74
N SER A 321 -33.42 -0.47 26.49
CA SER A 321 -34.44 -1.50 26.16
C SER A 321 -34.12 -2.90 26.70
N ALA A 322 -32.86 -3.22 27.00
CA ALA A 322 -32.48 -4.51 27.58
C ALA A 322 -32.58 -4.54 29.11
N ALA A 323 -32.82 -3.39 29.75
CA ALA A 323 -32.99 -3.25 31.19
C ALA A 323 -34.47 -3.23 31.63
N GLU A 324 -35.40 -3.11 30.69
CA GLU A 324 -36.86 -3.23 30.86
C GLU A 324 -37.31 -4.69 30.72
#